data_AF-A0AAV8YNJ0-F1
#
_entry.id   AF-A0AAV8YNJ0-F1
#
_cell.length_a   1.000
_cell.length_b   1.000
_cell.length_c   1.000
_cell.angle_alpha   90.00
_cell.angle_beta   90.00
_cell.angle_gamma   90.00
#
_symmetry.space_group_name_H-M   'P 1'
#
loop_
_entity.id
_entity.type
_entity.pdbx_description
1 polymer ?
#
loop_
_entity_poly.entity_id
_entity_poly.type
_entity_poly.pdbx_seq_one_letter_code
_entity_poly.pdbx_strand_id
1 'polypeptide(L)'
;MVLLENDSVSVLDEFKLKSFVLPHDGRDRPTPRVGKPPLPESQEHMCLVRAKFRSQKIATVIHQRDVNKFQVAYSSLLKGNLDGLKKLKKPKTKTKAE
;
A
#
# COMPACT_ATOMS: atom_id res chain seq x y z
N MET A 1 -12.41 -9.48 -4.44
CA MET A 1 -11.47 -8.60 -3.71
C MET A 1 -11.63 -9.00 -2.27
N VAL A 2 -10.59 -9.53 -1.66
CA VAL A 2 -10.67 -10.03 -0.28
C VAL A 2 -10.16 -8.92 0.64
N LEU A 3 -10.97 -8.55 1.63
CA LEU A 3 -10.55 -7.68 2.71
C LEU A 3 -9.79 -8.54 3.72
N LEU A 4 -8.52 -8.24 3.90
CA LEU A 4 -7.67 -8.94 4.85
C LEU A 4 -7.41 -8.03 6.06
N GLU A 5 -7.44 -8.61 7.25
CA GLU A 5 -7.03 -7.92 8.48
C GLU A 5 -5.51 -7.71 8.50
N ASN A 6 -5.08 -6.71 9.28
CA ASN A 6 -3.76 -6.06 9.24
C ASN A 6 -2.53 -6.98 9.40
N ASP A 7 -2.70 -8.25 9.74
CA ASP A 7 -1.63 -9.24 9.84
C ASP A 7 -1.21 -9.88 8.52
N SER A 8 -1.85 -9.51 7.41
CA SER A 8 -1.65 -10.14 6.10
C SER A 8 -0.60 -9.46 5.21
N VAL A 9 0.33 -8.68 5.77
CA VAL A 9 1.37 -7.97 4.98
C VAL A 9 2.28 -8.98 4.26
N SER A 10 2.44 -10.19 4.79
CA SER A 10 3.15 -11.30 4.13
C SER A 10 2.49 -11.73 2.81
N VAL A 11 1.17 -11.59 2.69
CA VAL A 11 0.44 -11.93 1.45
C VAL A 11 0.81 -10.95 0.34
N LEU A 12 1.30 -9.74 0.65
CA LEU A 12 1.77 -8.78 -0.36
C LEU A 12 3.09 -9.21 -1.02
N ASP A 13 3.82 -10.19 -0.47
CA ASP A 13 5.15 -10.59 -0.94
C ASP A 13 5.08 -11.24 -2.33
N GLU A 14 4.00 -11.96 -2.62
CA GLU A 14 3.72 -12.50 -3.97
C GLU A 14 3.23 -11.44 -4.98
N PHE A 15 2.72 -10.30 -4.50
CA PHE A 15 2.02 -9.32 -5.33
C PHE A 15 3.01 -8.30 -5.88
N LYS A 16 3.90 -8.78 -6.75
CA LYS A 16 5.01 -8.02 -7.37
C LYS A 16 4.60 -6.82 -8.25
N LEU A 17 3.30 -6.60 -8.47
CA LEU A 17 2.78 -5.69 -9.50
C LEU A 17 1.59 -4.86 -8.99
N LYS A 18 1.75 -3.52 -9.01
CA LYS A 18 0.73 -2.48 -8.79
C LYS A 18 -0.02 -2.58 -7.45
N SER A 19 0.59 -2.02 -6.40
CA SER A 19 -0.10 -1.57 -5.20
C SER A 19 -0.57 -0.11 -5.36
N PHE A 20 -1.79 0.19 -4.89
CA PHE A 20 -2.37 1.53 -4.84
C PHE A 20 -2.78 1.82 -3.39
N VAL A 21 -2.36 2.96 -2.86
CA VAL A 21 -2.78 3.46 -1.54
C VAL A 21 -3.77 4.59 -1.76
N LEU A 22 -4.94 4.48 -1.14
CA LEU A 22 -6.03 5.45 -1.26
C LEU A 22 -6.46 5.90 0.14
N PRO A 23 -6.79 7.17 0.34
CA PRO A 23 -7.47 7.60 1.56
C PRO A 23 -8.81 6.86 1.69
N HIS A 24 -9.19 6.48 2.92
CA HIS A 24 -10.39 5.70 3.17
C HIS A 24 -11.26 6.36 4.24
N ASP A 25 -12.49 6.70 3.86
CA ASP A 25 -13.47 7.38 4.70
C ASP A 25 -14.33 6.39 5.52
N GLY A 26 -13.89 5.13 5.69
CA GLY A 26 -14.66 4.09 6.40
C GLY A 26 -15.99 3.70 5.73
N ARG A 27 -16.15 3.99 4.43
CA ARG A 27 -17.42 3.79 3.71
C ARG A 27 -17.56 2.38 3.17
N ASP A 28 -18.47 1.61 3.75
CA ASP A 28 -18.86 0.29 3.23
C ASP A 28 -20.02 0.34 2.21
N ARG A 29 -20.68 1.49 2.08
CA ARG A 29 -21.87 1.67 1.23
C ARG A 29 -21.70 2.84 0.25
N PRO A 30 -22.30 2.76 -0.94
CA PRO A 30 -22.27 3.85 -1.91
C PRO A 30 -22.96 5.11 -1.37
N THR A 31 -22.58 6.27 -1.90
CA THR A 31 -23.18 7.55 -1.51
C THR A 31 -24.69 7.54 -1.76
N PRO A 32 -25.50 8.03 -0.79
CA PRO A 32 -26.94 8.08 -0.96
C PRO A 32 -27.34 8.94 -2.16
N ARG A 33 -28.42 8.56 -2.85
CA ARG A 33 -29.02 9.40 -3.89
C ARG A 33 -29.55 10.70 -3.29
N VAL A 34 -29.60 11.74 -4.12
CA VAL A 34 -30.08 13.09 -3.74
C VAL A 34 -31.43 12.98 -3.02
N GLY A 35 -31.53 13.50 -1.80
CA GLY A 35 -32.74 13.49 -0.96
C GLY A 35 -32.68 12.62 0.31
N LYS A 36 -31.60 11.87 0.55
CA LYS A 36 -31.37 11.16 1.83
C LYS A 36 -30.36 11.90 2.71
N PRO A 37 -30.46 11.81 4.05
CA PRO A 37 -29.53 12.48 4.95
C PRO A 37 -28.07 12.08 4.66
N PRO A 38 -27.13 13.04 4.73
CA PRO A 38 -25.72 12.77 4.50
C PRO A 38 -25.19 11.77 5.54
N LEU A 39 -24.29 10.90 5.10
CA LEU A 39 -23.61 9.95 5.98
C LEU A 39 -22.73 10.72 6.98
N PRO A 40 -22.57 10.21 8.22
CA PRO A 40 -21.70 10.83 9.21
C PRO A 40 -20.26 10.90 8.69
N GLU A 41 -19.59 12.01 8.96
CA GLU A 41 -18.20 12.21 8.59
C GLU A 41 -17.31 11.28 9.44
N SER A 42 -16.45 10.52 8.76
CA SER A 42 -15.56 9.56 9.40
C SER A 42 -14.48 10.30 10.20
N GLN A 43 -14.53 10.16 11.53
CA GLN A 43 -13.60 10.80 12.47
C GLN A 43 -12.18 10.20 12.45
N GLU A 44 -12.00 9.00 11.89
CA GLU A 44 -10.72 8.30 11.91
C GLU A 44 -10.02 8.34 10.54
N HIS A 45 -8.77 8.81 10.53
CA HIS A 45 -7.91 8.76 9.35
C HIS A 45 -7.48 7.31 9.10
N MET A 46 -8.03 6.72 8.03
CA MET A 46 -7.71 5.37 7.58
C MET A 46 -7.16 5.40 6.15
N CYS A 47 -6.25 4.46 5.87
CA CYS A 47 -5.66 4.26 4.56
C CYS A 47 -6.09 2.89 4.01
N LEU A 48 -6.55 2.84 2.76
CA LEU A 48 -6.84 1.59 2.06
C LEU A 48 -5.71 1.26 1.10
N VAL A 49 -5.07 0.10 1.29
CA VAL A 49 -4.06 -0.42 0.38
C VAL A 49 -4.69 -1.51 -0.48
N ARG A 50 -4.53 -1.41 -1.80
CA ARG A 50 -5.02 -2.40 -2.77
C ARG A 50 -3.87 -2.94 -3.58
N ALA A 51 -3.76 -4.25 -3.72
CA ALA A 51 -2.80 -4.87 -4.65
C ALA A 51 -3.52 -5.88 -5.54
N LYS A 52 -3.02 -6.03 -6.77
CA LYS A 52 -3.57 -6.94 -7.77
C LYS A 52 -2.45 -7.79 -8.36
N PHE A 53 -2.55 -9.11 -8.16
CA PHE A 53 -1.68 -10.06 -8.84
C PHE A 53 -2.53 -10.92 -9.76
N ARG A 54 -2.34 -10.75 -11.07
CA ARG A 54 -3.11 -11.47 -12.10
C ARG A 54 -4.63 -11.35 -11.87
N SER A 55 -5.28 -12.43 -11.44
CA SER A 55 -6.72 -12.51 -11.12
C SER A 55 -7.04 -12.20 -9.66
N GLN A 56 -6.06 -12.30 -8.75
CA GLN A 56 -6.24 -12.10 -7.32
C GLN A 56 -6.17 -10.61 -6.97
N LYS A 57 -7.10 -10.18 -6.12
CA LYS A 57 -7.20 -8.79 -5.63
C LYS A 57 -7.29 -8.81 -4.11
N ILE A 58 -6.32 -8.18 -3.47
CA ILE A 58 -6.27 -8.00 -2.02
C ILE A 58 -6.46 -6.53 -1.68
N ALA A 59 -7.15 -6.27 -0.57
CA ALA A 59 -7.32 -4.94 -0.02
C ALA A 59 -7.21 -5.00 1.50
N THR A 60 -6.49 -4.04 2.09
CA THR A 60 -6.30 -3.94 3.54
C THR A 60 -6.59 -2.52 4.02
N VAL A 61 -7.29 -2.39 5.14
CA VAL A 61 -7.58 -1.11 5.79
C VAL A 61 -6.62 -0.92 6.95
N ILE A 62 -5.85 0.16 6.89
CA ILE A 62 -4.85 0.51 7.89
C ILE A 62 -5.39 1.68 8.71
N HIS A 63 -5.53 1.46 10.02
CA HIS A 63 -5.82 2.52 10.97
C HIS A 63 -4.54 3.28 11.33
N GLN A 64 -4.67 4.53 11.74
CA GLN A 64 -3.55 5.38 12.16
C GLN A 64 -2.64 4.72 13.21
N ARG A 65 -3.20 3.87 14.08
CA ARG A 65 -2.48 3.18 15.18
C ARG A 65 -1.41 2.20 14.67
N ASP A 66 -1.65 1.56 13.52
CA ASP A 66 -0.79 0.48 13.00
C ASP A 66 0.06 0.91 11.80
N VAL A 67 0.00 2.21 11.42
CA VAL A 67 0.78 2.77 10.30
C VAL A 67 2.28 2.52 10.47
N ASN A 68 2.81 2.69 11.69
CA ASN A 68 4.24 2.52 11.94
C ASN A 68 4.72 1.08 11.69
N LYS A 69 3.94 0.09 12.14
CA LYS A 69 4.24 -1.33 11.93
C LYS A 69 4.14 -1.69 10.45
N PHE A 70 3.06 -1.23 9.80
CA PHE A 70 2.85 -1.45 8.38
C PHE A 70 3.96 -0.84 7.53
N GLN A 71 4.40 0.38 7.83
CA GLN A 71 5.44 1.07 7.07
C GLN A 71 6.77 0.30 7.07
N VAL A 72 7.19 -0.21 8.24
CA VAL A 72 8.44 -0.97 8.36
C VAL A 72 8.35 -2.28 7.56
N ALA A 73 7.29 -3.06 7.76
CA ALA A 73 7.08 -4.34 7.07
C ALA A 73 6.92 -4.16 5.55
N TYR A 74 6.18 -3.13 5.13
CA TYR A 74 5.99 -2.80 3.72
C TYR A 74 7.29 -2.33 3.06
N SER A 75 8.12 -1.55 3.76
CA SER A 75 9.41 -1.10 3.24
C SER A 75 10.39 -2.26 3.04
N SER A 76 10.46 -3.21 3.98
CA SER A 76 11.31 -4.39 3.84
C SER A 76 10.86 -5.27 2.66
N LEU A 77 9.55 -5.45 2.51
CA LEU A 77 8.95 -6.26 1.44
C LEU A 77 9.23 -5.65 0.05
N LEU A 78 9.06 -4.33 -0.10
CA LEU A 78 9.37 -3.65 -1.35
C LEU A 78 10.86 -3.76 -1.70
N LYS A 79 11.75 -3.57 -0.72
CA LYS A 79 13.20 -3.66 -0.96
C LYS A 79 13.65 -5.07 -1.35
N GLY A 80 13.06 -6.11 -0.75
CA GLY A 80 13.34 -7.51 -1.12
C GLY A 80 12.86 -7.85 -2.54
N ASN A 81 11.69 -7.34 -2.95
CA ASN A 81 11.08 -7.69 -4.23
C ASN A 81 11.56 -6.87 -5.44
N LEU A 82 12.16 -5.70 -5.21
CA LEU A 82 12.62 -4.78 -6.27
C LEU A 82 14.08 -5.02 -6.71
N ASP A 83 14.72 -6.12 -6.31
CA ASP A 83 16.13 -6.43 -6.64
C ASP A 83 16.38 -6.72 -8.14
N GLY A 84 15.32 -6.86 -8.94
CA GLY A 84 15.42 -7.07 -10.39
C GLY A 84 15.75 -5.81 -11.21
N LEU A 85 15.91 -4.64 -10.59
CA LEU A 85 16.25 -3.41 -11.30
C LEU A 85 17.75 -3.34 -11.62
N LYS A 86 18.08 -2.91 -12.84
CA LYS A 86 19.48 -2.68 -13.27
C LYS A 86 20.14 -1.70 -12.31
N LYS A 87 21.12 -2.17 -11.54
CA LYS A 87 21.89 -1.34 -10.61
C LYS A 87 22.41 -0.11 -11.36
N LEU A 88 22.07 1.08 -10.86
CA LEU A 88 22.57 2.33 -11.43
C LEU A 88 24.09 2.27 -11.38
N LYS A 89 24.74 2.26 -12.56
CA LYS A 89 26.20 2.34 -12.63
C LYS A 89 26.59 3.70 -12.06
N LYS A 90 27.08 3.73 -10.82
CA LYS A 90 27.71 4.92 -10.26
C LYS A 90 28.82 5.35 -11.25
N PRO A 91 28.83 6.59 -11.75
CA PRO A 91 29.92 7.04 -12.61
C PRO A 91 31.21 6.88 -11.81
N LYS A 92 32.17 6.11 -12.35
CA LYS A 92 33.49 5.99 -11.74
C LYS A 92 34.08 7.38 -11.72
N THR A 93 34.20 7.99 -10.54
CA THR A 93 35.08 9.15 -10.34
C THR A 93 36.46 8.70 -10.79
N LYS A 94 36.92 9.22 -11.94
CA LYS A 94 38.27 8.98 -12.42
C LYS A 94 39.22 9.48 -11.34
N THR A 95 39.96 8.57 -10.73
CA THR A 95 41.11 8.91 -9.89
C THR A 95 42.02 9.80 -10.71
N LYS A 96 42.16 11.08 -10.34
CA LYS A 96 43.32 11.85 -10.74
C LYS A 96 44.48 11.36 -9.88
N ALA A 97 45.52 10.90 -10.57
CA ALA A 97 46.81 10.58 -10.01
C ALA A 97 47.45 11.84 -9.42
N GLU A 98 48.07 11.68 -8.25
CA GLU A 98 49.40 12.19 -7.91
C GLU A 98 49.94 11.38 -6.73
#